data_AF-A0A5E4IRZ6-F1
#
_entry.id   AF-A0A5E4IRZ6-F1
#
_cell.length_a   1.000
_cell.length_b   1.000
_cell.length_c   1.000
_cell.angle_alpha   90.00
_cell.angle_beta   90.00
_cell.angle_gamma   90.00
#
_symmetry.space_group_name_H-M   'P 1'
#
loop_
_entity.id
_entity.type
_entity.pdbx_description
1 polymer ?
#
loop_
_entity_poly.entity_id
_entity_poly.type
_entity_poly.pdbx_seq_one_letter_code
_entity_poly.pdbx_strand_id
1 'polypeptide(L)'
;MVDHCNMRGFNQLLLDETGFINRVSFQGGRAVHGQEQSVMAAARSCDAALVIGADPLSALPFGTARALAKTALIAIDPRRSLTTDAARVVIPSAMCGLEAGGSSLRLDGVKIKFDPIIKSERLSDEQILARIKERI
;
A
#
# COMPACT_ATOMS: atom_id res chain seq x y z
N MET A 1 12.84 -8.64 1.95
CA MET A 1 12.49 -9.20 0.63
C MET A 1 12.01 -8.05 -0.22
N VAL A 2 12.68 -7.74 -1.32
CA VAL A 2 12.23 -6.71 -2.27
C VAL A 2 11.35 -7.39 -3.29
N ASP A 3 10.05 -7.30 -3.11
CA ASP A 3 9.06 -8.03 -3.92
C ASP A 3 8.47 -7.17 -5.06
N HIS A 4 8.56 -5.84 -4.93
CA HIS A 4 7.98 -4.89 -5.88
C HIS A 4 8.97 -3.85 -6.40
N CYS A 5 8.73 -3.39 -7.63
CA CYS A 5 9.59 -2.46 -8.37
C CYS A 5 9.85 -1.13 -7.63
N ASN A 6 8.94 -0.70 -6.75
CA ASN A 6 9.06 0.54 -5.99
C ASN A 6 9.08 0.35 -4.46
N MET A 7 9.34 -0.86 -3.97
CA MET A 7 9.41 -1.09 -2.53
C MET A 7 10.53 -0.26 -1.86
N ARG A 8 11.66 -0.06 -2.56
CA ARG A 8 12.72 0.83 -2.07
C ARG A 8 12.24 2.28 -2.00
N GLY A 9 11.49 2.75 -2.99
CA GLY A 9 10.97 4.13 -3.02
C GLY A 9 10.01 4.41 -1.87
N PHE A 10 9.12 3.46 -1.55
CA PHE A 10 8.27 3.55 -0.37
C PHE A 10 9.08 3.69 0.93
N ASN A 11 10.08 2.82 1.13
CA ASN A 11 10.90 2.86 2.34
C ASN A 11 11.78 4.11 2.40
N GLN A 12 12.33 4.57 1.27
CA GLN A 12 13.12 5.80 1.21
C GLN A 12 12.26 7.01 1.55
N LEU A 13 11.08 7.13 0.95
CA LEU A 13 10.16 8.24 1.24
C LEU A 13 9.75 8.25 2.72
N LEU A 14 9.43 7.08 3.29
CA LEU A 14 9.09 6.97 4.70
C LEU A 14 10.27 7.34 5.61
N LEU A 15 11.49 6.93 5.23
CA LEU A 15 12.71 7.30 5.96
C LEU A 15 12.94 8.81 5.93
N ASP A 16 12.77 9.44 4.77
CA ASP A 16 13.00 10.88 4.59
C ASP A 16 11.97 11.70 5.39
N GLU A 17 10.71 11.25 5.45
CA GLU A 17 9.61 11.95 6.13
C GLU A 17 9.56 11.69 7.65
N THR A 18 9.87 10.45 8.07
CA THR A 18 9.63 10.01 9.46
C THR A 18 10.89 9.55 10.19
N GLY A 19 12.03 9.42 9.51
CA GLY A 19 13.25 8.84 10.07
C GLY A 19 13.24 7.32 10.20
N PHE A 20 12.22 6.63 9.68
CA PHE A 20 12.05 5.17 9.85
C PHE A 20 11.64 4.47 8.54
N ILE A 21 12.01 3.19 8.40
CA ILE A 21 11.59 2.34 7.28
C ILE A 21 10.58 1.31 7.75
N ASN A 22 9.53 1.03 6.98
CA ASN A 22 8.42 0.09 7.29
C ASN A 22 7.85 0.21 8.72
N ARG A 23 6.72 -0.44 9.03
CA ARG A 23 6.24 -0.58 10.42
C ARG A 23 6.27 0.73 11.24
N VAL A 24 5.71 1.79 10.67
CA VAL A 24 5.59 3.10 11.32
C VAL A 24 4.16 3.28 11.77
N SER A 25 3.99 3.75 13.01
CA SER A 25 2.72 4.20 13.55
C SER A 25 2.77 5.71 13.77
N PHE A 26 1.65 6.37 13.44
CA PHE A 26 1.44 7.80 13.66
C PHE A 26 0.53 8.07 14.86
N GLN A 27 0.27 7.06 15.70
CA GLN A 27 -0.58 7.19 16.87
C GLN A 27 0.02 8.22 17.85
N GLY A 28 -0.80 9.18 18.29
CA GLY A 28 -0.36 10.22 19.22
C GLY A 28 0.46 11.35 18.58
N GLY A 29 0.38 11.53 17.26
CA GLY A 29 0.93 12.70 16.56
C GLY A 29 2.43 12.68 16.32
N ARG A 30 3.11 11.57 16.62
CA ARG A 30 4.53 11.35 16.34
C ARG A 30 4.72 10.01 15.65
N ALA A 31 5.74 9.93 14.79
CA ALA A 31 6.14 8.67 14.20
C ALA A 31 6.84 7.78 15.24
N VAL A 32 6.32 6.57 15.43
CA VAL A 32 6.90 5.51 16.26
C VAL A 32 7.19 4.30 15.37
N HIS A 33 8.30 3.63 15.61
CA HIS A 33 8.75 2.48 14.84
C HIS A 33 9.04 1.29 15.76
N GLY A 34 8.65 0.10 15.31
CA GLY A 34 8.93 -1.12 16.05
C GLY A 34 8.24 -2.35 15.46
N GLN A 35 8.55 -3.52 16.02
CA GLN A 35 7.95 -4.79 15.55
C GLN A 35 6.44 -4.84 15.84
N GLU A 36 6.02 -4.17 16.90
CA GLU A 36 4.64 -4.04 17.34
C GLU A 36 3.78 -3.22 16.37
N GLN A 37 4.40 -2.41 15.49
CA GLN A 37 3.72 -1.68 14.42
C GLN A 37 3.66 -2.47 13.09
N SER A 38 4.04 -3.74 13.09
CA SER A 38 3.98 -4.58 11.90
C SER A 38 2.55 -4.97 11.54
N VAL A 39 2.31 -5.25 10.26
CA VAL A 39 1.02 -5.79 9.80
C VAL A 39 0.66 -7.08 10.55
N MET A 40 1.65 -7.92 10.89
CA MET A 40 1.43 -9.14 11.66
C MET A 40 0.92 -8.86 13.09
N ALA A 41 1.44 -7.82 13.74
CA ALA A 41 0.98 -7.39 15.05
C ALA A 41 -0.39 -6.71 14.96
N ALA A 42 -0.58 -5.83 13.97
CA ALA A 42 -1.79 -5.04 13.80
C ALA A 42 -3.00 -5.84 13.30
N ALA A 43 -2.78 -6.93 12.54
CA ALA A 43 -3.86 -7.69 11.89
C ALA A 43 -4.97 -8.20 12.83
N ARG A 44 -4.69 -8.34 14.13
CA ARG A 44 -5.67 -8.79 15.14
C ARG A 44 -6.24 -7.65 15.98
N SER A 45 -5.64 -6.47 15.94
CA SER A 45 -6.00 -5.33 16.78
C SER A 45 -6.55 -4.14 16.00
N CYS A 46 -6.45 -4.14 14.67
CA CYS A 46 -6.99 -3.07 13.83
C CYS A 46 -8.48 -3.28 13.54
N ASP A 47 -9.23 -2.18 13.53
CA ASP A 47 -10.66 -2.17 13.19
C ASP A 47 -10.89 -2.14 11.67
N ALA A 48 -9.95 -1.56 10.94
CA ALA A 48 -9.95 -1.44 9.49
C ALA A 48 -8.54 -1.59 8.91
N ALA A 49 -8.46 -2.04 7.65
CA ALA A 49 -7.20 -2.15 6.93
C ALA A 49 -7.36 -1.59 5.51
N LEU A 50 -6.47 -0.69 5.12
CA LEU A 50 -6.35 -0.19 3.74
C LEU A 50 -5.14 -0.86 3.09
N VAL A 51 -5.36 -1.57 1.99
CA VAL A 51 -4.32 -2.24 1.20
C VAL A 51 -4.27 -1.61 -0.19
N ILE A 52 -3.05 -1.31 -0.65
CA ILE A 52 -2.81 -0.60 -1.91
C ILE A 52 -1.80 -1.38 -2.73
N GLY A 53 -2.21 -1.87 -3.90
CA GLY A 53 -1.34 -2.55 -4.87
C GLY A 53 -0.58 -3.75 -4.32
N ALA A 54 -1.15 -4.48 -3.38
CA ALA A 54 -0.53 -5.62 -2.71
C ALA A 54 -1.56 -6.71 -2.37
N ASP A 55 -1.10 -7.95 -2.25
CA ASP A 55 -1.95 -9.10 -1.88
C ASP A 55 -1.51 -9.76 -0.55
N PRO A 56 -1.69 -9.09 0.61
CA PRO A 56 -1.29 -9.61 1.91
C PRO A 56 -1.99 -10.92 2.30
N LEU A 57 -3.19 -11.21 1.77
CA LEU A 57 -3.89 -12.46 2.07
C LEU A 57 -3.20 -13.68 1.44
N SER A 58 -2.48 -13.48 0.33
CA SER A 58 -1.64 -14.50 -0.30
C SER A 58 -0.22 -14.54 0.29
N ALA A 59 0.35 -13.36 0.59
CA ALA A 59 1.74 -13.24 0.98
C ALA A 59 2.02 -13.48 2.48
N LEU A 60 1.04 -13.28 3.37
CA LEU A 60 1.26 -13.38 4.82
C LEU A 60 0.94 -14.79 5.36
N PRO A 61 1.53 -15.17 6.51
CA PRO A 61 1.18 -16.42 7.17
C PRO A 61 -0.33 -16.55 7.40
N PHE A 62 -0.86 -17.76 7.25
CA PHE A 62 -2.30 -18.05 7.28
C PHE A 62 -3.03 -17.42 8.48
N GLY A 63 -2.44 -17.44 9.67
CA GLY A 63 -3.04 -16.85 10.87
C GLY A 63 -3.22 -15.32 10.78
N THR A 64 -2.30 -14.63 10.11
CA THR A 64 -2.36 -13.18 9.87
C THR A 64 -3.32 -12.85 8.73
N ALA A 65 -3.23 -13.59 7.63
CA ALA A 65 -4.13 -13.43 6.49
C ALA A 65 -5.60 -13.64 6.91
N ARG A 66 -5.88 -14.68 7.69
CA ARG A 66 -7.22 -14.96 8.23
C ARG A 66 -7.73 -13.87 9.17
N ALA A 67 -6.84 -13.22 9.94
CA ALA A 67 -7.22 -12.12 10.80
C ALA A 67 -7.59 -10.88 9.96
N LEU A 68 -6.74 -10.50 9.00
CA LEU A 68 -7.01 -9.39 8.08
C LEU A 68 -8.30 -9.59 7.27
N ALA A 69 -8.56 -10.81 6.80
CA ALA A 69 -9.77 -11.13 6.04
C ALA A 69 -11.07 -10.96 6.85
N LYS A 70 -10.99 -10.88 8.19
CA LYS A 70 -12.15 -10.64 9.06
C LYS A 70 -12.35 -9.15 9.41
N THR A 71 -11.32 -8.33 9.19
CA THR A 71 -11.33 -6.89 9.46
C THR A 71 -12.09 -6.14 8.34
N ALA A 72 -12.50 -4.89 8.57
CA ALA A 72 -13.01 -4.03 7.51
C ALA A 72 -11.90 -3.69 6.50
N LEU A 73 -11.72 -4.56 5.51
CA LEU A 73 -10.67 -4.49 4.51
C LEU A 73 -11.12 -3.64 3.30
N ILE A 74 -10.30 -2.65 2.94
CA ILE A 74 -10.45 -1.80 1.77
C ILE A 74 -9.24 -2.06 0.87
N ALA A 75 -9.47 -2.37 -0.40
CA ALA A 75 -8.41 -2.64 -1.37
C ALA A 75 -8.44 -1.61 -2.51
N ILE A 76 -7.29 -0.99 -2.78
CA ILE A 76 -7.03 -0.19 -3.98
C ILE A 76 -6.09 -1.01 -4.85
N ASP A 77 -6.59 -1.57 -5.95
CA ASP A 77 -5.80 -2.43 -6.82
C ASP A 77 -6.32 -2.43 -8.27
N PRO A 78 -5.45 -2.39 -9.29
CA PRO A 78 -5.87 -2.57 -10.69
C PRO A 78 -6.28 -4.02 -11.03
N ARG A 79 -5.97 -5.00 -10.18
CA ARG A 79 -6.15 -6.43 -10.46
C ARG A 79 -6.96 -7.14 -9.37
N ARG A 80 -7.60 -8.24 -9.75
CA ARG A 80 -8.27 -9.14 -8.82
C ARG A 80 -7.22 -10.02 -8.11
N SER A 81 -7.31 -10.12 -6.78
CA SER A 81 -6.44 -10.89 -5.89
C SER A 81 -7.23 -11.50 -4.72
N LEU A 82 -6.59 -12.32 -3.87
CA LEU A 82 -7.27 -12.84 -2.67
C LEU A 82 -7.69 -11.69 -1.74
N THR A 83 -6.86 -10.66 -1.67
CA THR A 83 -7.15 -9.43 -0.92
C THR A 83 -8.36 -8.69 -1.46
N THR A 84 -8.49 -8.51 -2.79
CA THR A 84 -9.68 -7.85 -3.35
C THR A 84 -10.93 -8.69 -3.17
N ASP A 85 -10.81 -10.02 -3.25
CA ASP A 85 -11.96 -10.94 -3.09
C ASP A 85 -12.50 -10.95 -1.65
N ALA A 86 -11.63 -10.74 -0.67
CA ALA A 86 -12.01 -10.63 0.74
C ALA A 86 -12.36 -9.18 1.16
N ALA A 87 -12.06 -8.17 0.34
CA ALA A 87 -12.27 -6.78 0.70
C ALA A 87 -13.76 -6.41 0.72
N ARG A 88 -14.14 -5.58 1.69
CA ARG A 88 -15.49 -4.99 1.77
C ARG A 88 -15.70 -3.93 0.71
N VAL A 89 -14.64 -3.19 0.38
CA VAL A 89 -14.64 -2.16 -0.67
C VAL A 89 -13.42 -2.37 -1.54
N VAL A 90 -13.64 -2.46 -2.85
CA VAL A 90 -12.58 -2.50 -3.87
C VAL A 90 -12.69 -1.24 -4.71
N ILE A 91 -11.61 -0.46 -4.76
CA ILE A 91 -11.48 0.73 -5.60
C ILE A 91 -10.48 0.40 -6.71
N PRO A 92 -10.95 0.18 -7.95
CA PRO A 92 -10.04 -0.12 -9.06
C PRO A 92 -9.21 1.12 -9.42
N SER A 93 -7.89 1.00 -9.33
CA SER A 93 -6.95 2.05 -9.72
C SER A 93 -6.36 1.83 -11.10
N ALA A 94 -5.77 2.88 -11.67
CA ALA A 94 -4.98 2.80 -12.90
C ALA A 94 -3.63 2.12 -12.63
N MET A 95 -3.22 1.23 -13.52
CA MET A 95 -1.95 0.51 -13.39
C MET A 95 -0.75 1.45 -13.59
N CYS A 96 0.05 1.63 -12.53
CA CYS A 96 1.28 2.43 -12.58
C CYS A 96 2.30 1.87 -13.59
N GLY A 97 2.88 2.74 -14.40
CA GLY A 97 3.82 2.41 -15.49
C GLY A 97 3.15 1.94 -16.79
N LEU A 98 1.81 1.86 -16.82
CA LEU A 98 1.05 1.49 -18.03
C LEU A 98 -0.08 2.48 -18.31
N GLU A 99 -1.02 2.61 -17.38
CA GLU A 99 -2.20 3.49 -17.47
C GLU A 99 -1.99 4.81 -16.72
N ALA A 100 -1.13 4.80 -15.70
CA ALA A 100 -0.71 5.98 -14.94
C ALA A 100 0.81 6.12 -15.00
N GLY A 101 1.29 7.36 -15.08
CA GLY A 101 2.70 7.67 -14.90
C GLY A 101 3.13 7.56 -13.44
N GLY A 102 4.38 7.89 -13.16
CA GLY A 102 4.89 7.95 -11.80
C GLY A 102 6.40 7.89 -11.73
N SER A 103 6.91 7.53 -10.55
CA SER A 103 8.33 7.27 -10.38
C SER A 103 8.56 6.09 -9.45
N SER A 104 9.62 5.34 -9.72
CA SER A 104 10.12 4.33 -8.80
C SER A 104 11.58 4.54 -8.46
N LEU A 105 11.99 4.01 -7.31
CA LEU A 105 13.38 3.99 -6.90
C LEU A 105 13.94 2.58 -7.10
N ARG A 106 14.88 2.43 -8.02
CA ARG A 106 15.55 1.16 -8.29
C ARG A 106 16.46 0.78 -7.13
N LEU A 107 16.82 -0.50 -7.04
CA LEU A 107 17.67 -1.06 -5.99
C LEU A 107 19.04 -0.42 -5.83
N ASP A 108 19.56 0.30 -6.82
CA ASP A 108 20.81 1.08 -6.75
C ASP A 108 20.59 2.54 -6.32
N GLY A 109 19.35 2.99 -6.18
CA GLY A 109 18.98 4.33 -5.74
C GLY A 109 18.72 5.30 -6.88
N VAL A 110 18.77 4.82 -8.12
CA VAL A 110 18.42 5.61 -9.28
C VAL A 110 16.90 5.76 -9.32
N LYS A 111 16.42 7.02 -9.35
CA LYS A 111 15.01 7.34 -9.55
C LYS A 111 14.67 7.25 -11.03
N ILE A 112 13.71 6.40 -11.36
CA ILE A 112 13.21 6.21 -12.72
C ILE A 112 11.82 6.80 -12.78
N LYS A 113 11.54 7.59 -13.83
CA LYS A 113 10.22 8.13 -14.12
C LYS A 113 9.58 7.33 -15.25
N PHE A 114 8.27 7.17 -15.19
CA PHE A 114 7.50 6.50 -16.21
C PHE A 114 6.34 7.39 -16.61
N ASP A 115 6.08 7.45 -17.92
CA ASP A 115 4.90 8.08 -18.49
C ASP A 115 3.84 7.01 -18.78
N PRO A 116 2.55 7.35 -18.75
CA PRO A 116 1.50 6.42 -19.13
C PRO A 116 1.62 6.08 -20.62
N ILE A 117 1.63 4.78 -20.94
CA ILE A 117 1.70 4.27 -22.31
C ILE A 117 0.30 4.22 -22.93
N ILE A 118 -0.72 3.95 -22.11
CA ILE A 118 -2.12 3.81 -22.52
C ILE A 118 -2.97 4.82 -21.75
N LYS A 119 -3.97 5.40 -22.41
CA LYS A 119 -4.95 6.25 -21.74
C LYS A 119 -5.94 5.39 -20.95
N SER A 120 -6.21 5.76 -19.71
CA SER A 120 -7.22 5.13 -18.86
C SER A 120 -8.14 6.18 -18.28
N GLU A 121 -9.41 5.81 -18.09
CA GLU A 121 -10.38 6.63 -17.36
C GLU A 121 -10.31 6.38 -15.84
N ARG A 122 -9.52 5.38 -15.40
CA ARG A 122 -9.31 5.09 -13.99
C ARG A 122 -8.42 6.14 -13.35
N LEU A 123 -8.67 6.39 -12.07
CA LEU A 123 -7.85 7.29 -11.26
C LEU A 123 -6.56 6.58 -10.84
N SER A 124 -5.47 7.34 -10.72
CA SER A 124 -4.23 6.82 -10.11
C SER A 124 -4.40 6.58 -8.60
N ASP A 125 -3.53 5.74 -8.02
CA ASP A 125 -3.51 5.51 -6.56
C ASP A 125 -3.40 6.83 -5.78
N GLU A 126 -2.56 7.75 -6.25
CA GLU A 126 -2.38 9.09 -5.68
C GLU A 126 -3.69 9.89 -5.70
N GLN A 127 -4.39 9.94 -6.83
CA GLN A 127 -5.65 10.67 -6.97
C GLN A 127 -6.74 10.10 -6.07
N ILE A 128 -6.79 8.76 -5.93
CA ILE A 128 -7.73 8.09 -5.03
C ILE A 128 -7.42 8.47 -3.58
N LEU A 129 -6.15 8.39 -3.17
CA LEU A 129 -5.72 8.75 -1.82
C LEU A 129 -5.96 10.22 -1.49
N ALA A 130 -5.73 11.13 -2.45
CA ALA A 130 -6.00 12.55 -2.28
C ALA A 130 -7.49 12.81 -2.02
N ARG A 131 -8.39 12.19 -2.80
CA ARG A 131 -9.85 12.32 -2.59
C ARG A 131 -10.31 11.73 -1.27
N ILE A 132 -9.71 10.63 -0.82
CA ILE A 132 -10.01 10.05 0.50
C ILE A 132 -9.58 11.02 1.60
N LYS A 133 -8.36 11.56 1.50
CA LYS A 133 -7.80 12.51 2.47
C LYS A 133 -8.64 13.79 2.57
N GLU A 134 -9.20 14.30 1.46
CA GLU A 134 -10.08 15.48 1.49
C GLU A 134 -11.42 15.27 2.21
N ARG A 135 -11.80 14.02 2.47
CA ARG A 135 -13.07 13.66 3.12
C ARG A 135 -12.92 13.29 4.59
N ILE A 136 -11.70 13.30 5.12
CA ILE A 136 -11.35 12.99 6.52
C ILE A 136 -10.80 14.25 7.16
#